data_AF-A0A9N9K1J9-F1
#
_entry.id   AF-A0A9N9K1J9-F1
#
_cell.length_a   1.000
_cell.length_b   1.000
_cell.length_c   1.000
_cell.angle_alpha   90.00
_cell.angle_beta   90.00
_cell.angle_gamma   90.00
#
_symmetry.space_group_name_H-M   'P 1'
#
loop_
_entity.id
_entity.type
_entity.pdbx_description
1 polymer ?
#
loop_
_entity_poly.entity_id
_entity_poly.type
_entity_poly.pdbx_seq_one_letter_code
_entity_poly.pdbx_strand_id
1 'polypeptide(L)'
;NIRNKAVSDKTKELMYSVTKLDTKKQVLNVLEKIKESGEPEATAFTKMEIDIWNQTPNNTNINESSHANINQDGRSLTLLAAIYQSNDFDKRQWHSATTYEQYNIHESYRNKSELAHLTKNSKRSQKRKNKGKEPASRSTLRKKPKNQALNDEKSEDLFSISTSTPTTQEQDNYIEWENKKLELQRKNLEILREEIALREKLNSLKQLSSILVNNIRDNYMPSV
;
A
#
# COMPACT_ATOMS: atom_id res chain seq x y z
N ASN A 1 12.11 -39.66 -4.84
CA ASN A 1 10.99 -39.07 -4.06
C ASN A 1 11.10 -39.52 -2.60
N ILE A 2 12.14 -39.06 -1.89
CA ILE A 2 12.58 -39.59 -0.57
C ILE A 2 12.11 -38.69 0.60
N ARG A 3 11.39 -37.59 0.31
CA ARG A 3 11.15 -36.50 1.27
C ARG A 3 9.87 -36.62 2.12
N ASN A 4 9.09 -37.69 1.96
CA ASN A 4 7.89 -37.95 2.76
C ASN A 4 8.13 -38.98 3.89
N LYS A 5 9.25 -38.86 4.62
CA LYS A 5 9.33 -39.53 5.94
C LYS A 5 8.59 -38.64 6.94
N ALA A 6 7.27 -38.63 6.78
CA ALA A 6 6.36 -37.75 7.49
C ALA A 6 6.37 -38.08 8.99
N VAL A 7 6.54 -37.04 9.80
CA VAL A 7 6.24 -36.94 11.25
C VAL A 7 5.19 -37.99 11.66
N SER A 8 5.46 -38.75 12.72
CA SER A 8 4.54 -39.78 13.23
C SER A 8 3.20 -39.16 13.58
N ASP A 9 2.12 -39.92 13.33
CA ASP A 9 0.77 -39.47 13.65
C ASP A 9 0.61 -39.14 15.14
N LYS A 10 1.38 -39.80 16.01
CA LYS A 10 1.46 -39.49 17.44
C LYS A 10 2.01 -38.08 17.70
N THR A 11 3.05 -37.68 16.98
CA THR A 11 3.62 -36.33 17.11
C THR A 11 2.67 -35.29 16.54
N LYS A 12 1.96 -35.60 15.44
CA LYS A 12 0.92 -34.71 14.88
C LYS A 12 -0.22 -34.48 15.87
N GLU A 13 -0.72 -35.53 16.50
CA GLU A 13 -1.77 -35.42 17.54
C GLU A 13 -1.31 -34.53 18.71
N LEU A 14 -0.06 -34.69 19.15
CA LEU A 14 0.53 -33.81 20.18
C LEU A 14 0.59 -32.37 19.69
N MET A 15 1.02 -32.10 18.45
CA MET A 15 1.05 -30.74 17.88
C MET A 15 -0.36 -30.12 17.83
N TYR A 16 -1.38 -30.87 17.40
CA TYR A 16 -2.76 -30.40 17.37
C TYR A 16 -3.36 -30.20 18.76
N SER A 17 -2.87 -30.92 19.78
CA SER A 17 -3.33 -30.75 21.15
C SER A 17 -2.89 -29.41 21.74
N VAL A 18 -1.77 -28.83 21.29
CA VAL A 18 -1.22 -27.56 21.84
C VAL A 18 -2.23 -26.41 21.75
N THR A 19 -3.05 -26.35 20.70
CA THR A 19 -4.06 -25.28 20.51
C THR A 19 -5.27 -25.41 21.44
N LYS A 20 -5.42 -26.56 22.12
CA LYS A 20 -6.53 -26.86 23.03
C LYS A 20 -6.12 -26.82 24.51
N LEU A 21 -4.88 -26.45 24.82
CA LEU A 21 -4.36 -26.41 26.18
C LEU A 21 -4.47 -24.99 26.75
N ASP A 22 -5.09 -24.85 27.91
CA ASP A 22 -5.34 -23.54 28.54
C ASP A 22 -4.18 -23.07 29.44
N THR A 23 -3.29 -23.99 29.83
CA THR A 23 -2.22 -23.69 30.81
C THR A 23 -0.82 -23.77 30.20
N LYS A 24 -0.01 -22.74 30.43
CA LYS A 24 1.41 -22.67 30.00
C LYS A 24 2.23 -23.91 30.37
N LYS A 25 2.05 -24.46 31.57
CA LYS A 25 2.76 -25.67 32.04
C LYS A 25 2.43 -26.91 31.20
N GLN A 26 1.17 -27.05 30.76
CA GLN A 26 0.74 -28.17 29.92
C GLN A 26 1.33 -28.03 28.51
N VAL A 27 1.30 -26.81 27.95
CA VAL A 27 1.92 -26.51 26.65
C VAL A 27 3.41 -26.86 26.66
N LEU A 28 4.15 -26.44 27.69
CA LEU A 28 5.59 -26.74 27.80
C LEU A 28 5.88 -28.23 27.89
N ASN A 29 5.09 -28.99 28.66
CA ASN A 29 5.24 -30.44 28.77
C ASN A 29 4.96 -31.16 27.43
N VAL A 30 3.96 -30.70 26.67
CA VAL A 30 3.69 -31.25 25.33
C VAL A 30 4.80 -30.91 24.34
N LEU A 31 5.33 -29.69 24.38
CA LEU A 31 6.47 -29.29 23.54
C LEU A 31 7.75 -30.09 23.89
N GLU A 32 7.98 -30.37 25.17
CA GLU A 32 9.10 -31.19 25.63
C GLU A 32 8.97 -32.63 25.11
N LYS A 33 7.77 -33.23 25.18
CA LYS A 33 7.48 -34.54 24.59
C LYS A 33 7.65 -34.60 23.08
N ILE A 34 7.32 -33.51 22.36
CA ILE A 34 7.56 -33.39 20.92
C ILE A 34 9.06 -33.28 20.63
N LYS A 35 9.82 -32.61 21.49
CA LYS A 35 11.29 -32.51 21.34
C LYS A 35 11.99 -33.84 21.62
N GLU A 36 11.51 -34.58 22.62
CA GLU A 36 12.01 -35.91 22.99
C GLU A 36 11.68 -37.00 21.97
N SER A 37 10.68 -36.80 21.09
CA SER A 37 10.32 -37.79 20.06
C SER A 37 11.40 -37.99 19.00
N GLY A 38 12.42 -37.12 18.96
CA GLY A 38 13.58 -37.23 18.06
C GLY A 38 13.21 -37.07 16.58
N GLU A 39 11.99 -36.62 16.30
CA GLU A 39 11.55 -36.34 14.94
C GLU A 39 12.18 -35.03 14.45
N PRO A 40 12.51 -34.94 13.15
CA PRO A 40 13.10 -33.72 12.61
C PRO A 40 12.20 -32.55 12.96
N GLU A 41 12.77 -31.53 13.63
CA GLU A 41 12.11 -30.25 13.85
C GLU A 41 11.44 -29.86 12.53
N ALA A 42 10.13 -29.63 12.58
CA ALA A 42 9.31 -29.43 11.39
C ALA A 42 9.98 -28.36 10.51
N THR A 43 10.67 -28.81 9.46
CA THR A 43 11.10 -27.95 8.37
C THR A 43 9.84 -27.24 7.93
N ALA A 44 9.83 -25.91 8.02
CA ALA A 44 8.69 -25.11 7.61
C ALA A 44 8.15 -25.70 6.29
N PHE A 45 6.84 -25.94 6.21
CA PHE A 45 6.17 -26.47 5.02
C PHE A 45 6.16 -25.45 3.88
N THR A 46 7.30 -24.82 3.63
CA THR A 46 7.54 -23.87 2.56
C THR A 46 8.22 -24.62 1.42
N LYS A 47 7.86 -24.27 0.19
CA LYS A 47 8.61 -24.70 -1.00
C LYS A 47 9.96 -23.96 -1.13
N MET A 48 10.20 -22.99 -0.25
CA MET A 48 11.44 -22.23 -0.16
C MET A 48 12.54 -23.08 0.47
N GLU A 49 13.77 -22.91 -0.02
CA GLU A 49 14.94 -23.57 0.54
C GLU A 49 15.21 -23.11 1.98
N ILE A 50 15.65 -24.02 2.85
CA ILE A 50 15.77 -23.77 4.29
C ILE A 50 16.79 -22.66 4.61
N ASP A 51 17.85 -22.56 3.82
CA ASP A 51 18.89 -21.54 3.99
C ASP A 51 18.35 -20.14 3.64
N ILE A 52 17.52 -20.06 2.60
CA ILE A 52 16.82 -18.84 2.21
C ILE A 52 15.79 -18.46 3.27
N TRP A 53 15.04 -19.44 3.80
CA TRP A 53 14.06 -19.22 4.86
C TRP A 53 14.71 -18.64 6.13
N ASN A 54 15.83 -19.22 6.57
CA ASN A 54 16.56 -18.77 7.76
C ASN A 54 17.24 -17.40 7.57
N GLN A 55 17.65 -17.08 6.33
CA GLN A 55 18.21 -15.76 5.99
C GLN A 55 17.14 -14.69 5.80
N THR A 56 15.90 -15.08 5.49
CA THR A 56 14.81 -14.13 5.27
C THR A 56 14.48 -13.47 6.61
N PRO A 57 14.69 -12.16 6.77
CA PRO A 57 14.35 -11.49 8.01
C PRO A 57 12.83 -11.63 8.22
N ASN A 58 12.45 -12.29 9.31
CA ASN A 58 11.05 -12.52 9.67
C ASN A 58 10.45 -11.26 10.30
N ASN A 59 10.56 -10.13 9.59
CA ASN A 59 10.06 -8.84 10.05
C ASN A 59 8.59 -8.70 9.63
N THR A 60 7.68 -8.95 10.57
CA THR A 60 6.25 -8.68 10.41
C THR A 60 6.00 -7.27 9.85
N ASN A 61 6.89 -6.31 10.16
CA ASN A 61 6.84 -4.94 9.68
C ASN A 61 6.79 -4.80 8.14
N ILE A 62 7.51 -5.63 7.36
CA ILE A 62 7.46 -5.49 5.89
C ILE A 62 6.08 -5.91 5.37
N ASN A 63 5.56 -7.07 5.78
CA ASN A 63 4.22 -7.50 5.35
C ASN A 63 3.13 -6.57 5.89
N GLU A 64 3.28 -6.09 7.12
CA GLU A 64 2.29 -5.25 7.77
C GLU A 64 2.28 -3.87 7.10
N SER A 65 3.46 -3.37 6.72
CA SER A 65 3.59 -2.15 5.94
C SER A 65 3.02 -2.28 4.53
N SER A 66 3.20 -3.42 3.84
CA SER A 66 2.59 -3.64 2.52
C SER A 66 1.07 -3.67 2.62
N HIS A 67 0.53 -4.37 3.63
CA HIS A 67 -0.91 -4.40 3.88
C HIS A 67 -1.45 -3.03 4.30
N ALA A 68 -0.72 -2.28 5.15
CA ALA A 68 -1.10 -0.94 5.56
C ALA A 68 -1.09 0.03 4.38
N ASN A 69 -0.14 -0.11 3.45
CA ASN A 69 -0.02 0.76 2.29
C ASN A 69 -1.17 0.54 1.30
N ILE A 70 -1.51 -0.73 1.00
CA ILE A 70 -2.68 -1.06 0.17
C ILE A 70 -3.97 -0.57 0.85
N ASN A 71 -4.08 -0.72 2.17
CA ASN A 71 -5.25 -0.29 2.93
C ASN A 71 -5.40 1.24 3.04
N GLN A 72 -4.36 2.04 2.77
CA GLN A 72 -4.48 3.50 2.75
C GLN A 72 -5.30 4.00 1.55
N ASP A 73 -5.33 3.24 0.46
CA ASP A 73 -6.08 3.60 -0.74
C ASP A 73 -7.60 3.33 -0.60
N GLY A 74 -8.00 2.65 0.48
CA GLY A 74 -9.39 2.45 0.89
C GLY A 74 -9.68 1.02 1.33
N ARG A 75 -10.76 0.83 2.10
CA ARG A 75 -11.34 -0.48 2.41
C ARG A 75 -12.74 -0.54 1.83
N SER A 76 -13.22 -1.73 1.46
CA SER A 76 -14.58 -1.96 0.93
C SER A 76 -14.85 -1.33 -0.44
N LEU A 77 -13.91 -1.47 -1.37
CA LEU A 77 -14.04 -1.00 -2.75
C LEU A 77 -14.90 -1.96 -3.58
N THR A 78 -15.61 -1.42 -4.58
CA THR A 78 -16.18 -2.25 -5.64
C THR A 78 -15.06 -2.95 -6.42
N LEU A 79 -15.34 -4.10 -7.03
CA LEU A 79 -14.34 -4.88 -7.76
C LEU A 79 -13.60 -4.04 -8.82
N LEU A 80 -14.35 -3.21 -9.56
CA LEU A 80 -13.80 -2.33 -10.58
C LEU A 80 -12.86 -1.27 -9.98
N ALA A 81 -13.27 -0.63 -8.88
CA ALA A 81 -12.44 0.34 -8.18
C ALA A 81 -11.17 -0.31 -7.62
N ALA A 82 -11.27 -1.53 -7.09
CA ALA A 82 -10.12 -2.29 -6.61
C ALA A 82 -9.11 -2.61 -7.73
N ILE A 83 -9.58 -3.01 -8.92
CA ILE A 83 -8.71 -3.26 -10.09
C ILE A 83 -7.96 -1.98 -10.50
N TYR A 84 -8.66 -0.86 -10.59
CA TYR A 84 -8.04 0.40 -10.96
C TYR A 84 -7.04 0.91 -9.91
N GLN A 85 -7.39 0.80 -8.63
CA GLN A 85 -6.48 1.17 -7.55
C GLN A 85 -5.23 0.28 -7.53
N SER A 86 -5.38 -1.03 -7.74
CA SER A 86 -4.24 -1.95 -7.86
C SER A 86 -3.30 -1.51 -8.98
N ASN A 87 -3.83 -1.15 -10.14
CA ASN A 87 -3.03 -0.65 -11.26
C ASN A 87 -2.31 0.67 -10.91
N ASP A 88 -2.98 1.60 -10.22
CA ASP A 88 -2.36 2.86 -9.80
C ASP A 88 -1.31 2.66 -8.67
N PHE A 89 -1.47 1.62 -7.84
CA PHE A 89 -0.45 1.17 -6.89
C PHE A 89 0.79 0.62 -7.62
N ASP A 90 0.60 -0.30 -8.58
CA ASP A 90 1.70 -0.91 -9.33
C ASP A 90 2.53 0.14 -10.07
N LYS A 91 1.87 1.13 -10.71
CA LYS A 91 2.57 2.26 -11.36
C LYS A 91 3.43 3.05 -10.38
N ARG A 92 2.93 3.35 -9.18
CA ARG A 92 3.68 4.07 -8.14
C ARG A 92 4.89 3.26 -7.69
N GLN A 93 4.71 1.97 -7.41
CA GLN A 93 5.82 1.09 -7.03
C GLN A 93 6.88 1.02 -8.12
N TRP A 94 6.47 0.93 -9.39
CA TRP A 94 7.38 0.93 -10.53
C TRP A 94 8.18 2.23 -10.65
N HIS A 95 7.51 3.38 -10.55
CA HIS A 95 8.18 4.69 -10.61
C HIS A 95 9.15 4.87 -9.46
N SER A 96 8.77 4.40 -8.26
CA SER A 96 9.61 4.39 -7.08
C SER A 96 10.92 3.63 -7.30
N ALA A 97 10.81 2.38 -7.76
CA ALA A 97 11.96 1.53 -8.07
C ALA A 97 12.85 2.16 -9.15
N THR A 98 12.24 2.65 -10.24
CA THR A 98 12.96 3.30 -11.35
C THR A 98 13.73 4.53 -10.87
N THR A 99 13.10 5.37 -10.03
CA THR A 99 13.73 6.58 -9.48
C THR A 99 14.89 6.23 -8.57
N TYR A 100 14.75 5.19 -7.75
CA TYR A 100 15.82 4.70 -6.90
C TYR A 100 17.00 4.19 -7.72
N GLU A 101 16.76 3.39 -8.76
CA GLU A 101 17.83 2.89 -9.63
C GLU A 101 18.57 4.02 -10.36
N GLN A 102 17.86 5.05 -10.83
CA GLN A 102 18.46 6.15 -11.60
C GLN A 102 19.19 7.17 -10.72
N TYR A 103 18.63 7.52 -9.58
CA TYR A 103 19.08 8.66 -8.77
C TYR A 103 19.57 8.28 -7.37
N ASN A 104 19.43 7.01 -6.96
CA ASN A 104 19.70 6.51 -5.61
C ASN A 104 18.91 7.28 -4.52
N ILE A 105 17.71 7.73 -4.86
CA ILE A 105 16.81 8.45 -3.96
C ILE A 105 15.71 7.50 -3.52
N HIS A 106 15.63 7.21 -2.23
CA HIS A 106 14.54 6.43 -1.67
C HIS A 106 13.23 7.22 -1.63
N GLU A 107 12.12 6.52 -1.90
CA GLU A 107 10.77 7.02 -1.72
C GLU A 107 10.56 7.45 -0.25
N SER A 108 10.18 8.71 -0.06
CA SER A 108 9.78 9.21 1.24
C SER A 108 8.26 9.13 1.35
N TYR A 109 7.75 8.16 2.11
CA TYR A 109 6.32 8.03 2.46
C TYR A 109 5.68 9.27 3.11
N ARG A 110 6.48 10.26 3.51
CA ARG A 110 6.00 11.52 4.04
C ARG A 110 5.49 12.41 2.90
N ASN A 111 4.18 12.68 2.90
CA ASN A 111 3.60 13.68 2.00
C ASN A 111 4.17 15.09 2.30
N LYS A 112 4.98 15.58 1.36
CA LYS A 112 5.65 16.90 1.34
C LYS A 112 4.97 17.89 0.38
N SER A 113 3.76 17.60 -0.10
CA SER A 113 3.02 18.55 -0.95
C SER A 113 2.66 19.82 -0.19
N GLU A 114 2.59 20.94 -0.90
CA GLU A 114 2.15 22.23 -0.35
C GLU A 114 0.80 22.13 0.36
N LEU A 115 -0.14 21.37 -0.22
CA LEU A 115 -1.46 21.15 0.36
C LEU A 115 -1.39 20.39 1.69
N ALA A 116 -0.50 19.39 1.81
CA ALA A 116 -0.25 18.71 3.07
C ALA A 116 0.41 19.63 4.12
N HIS A 117 1.32 20.51 3.69
CA HIS A 117 1.93 21.52 4.56
C HIS A 117 0.90 22.53 5.06
N LEU A 118 0.06 23.07 4.18
CA LEU A 118 -1.05 23.96 4.51
C LEU A 118 -2.04 23.31 5.49
N THR A 119 -2.40 22.05 5.24
CA THR A 119 -3.31 21.30 6.12
C THR A 119 -2.71 21.13 7.53
N LYS A 120 -1.42 20.77 7.63
CA LYS A 120 -0.70 20.65 8.91
C LYS A 120 -0.61 22.00 9.63
N ASN A 121 -0.29 23.06 8.90
CA ASN A 121 -0.21 24.43 9.45
C ASN A 121 -1.58 24.91 9.94
N SER A 122 -2.65 24.65 9.18
CA SER A 122 -4.03 24.95 9.58
C SER A 122 -4.41 24.21 10.87
N LYS A 123 -4.19 22.89 10.95
CA LYS A 123 -4.42 22.09 12.17
C LYS A 123 -3.62 22.63 13.36
N ARG A 124 -2.35 23.01 13.15
CA ARG A 124 -1.50 23.62 14.18
C ARG A 124 -2.02 24.99 14.64
N SER A 125 -2.51 25.80 13.70
CA SER A 125 -3.10 27.12 13.96
C SER A 125 -4.41 26.99 14.75
N GLN A 126 -5.31 26.08 14.37
CA GLN A 126 -6.53 25.78 15.12
C GLN A 126 -6.21 25.30 16.54
N LYS A 127 -5.23 24.40 16.72
CA LYS A 127 -4.81 23.93 18.04
C LYS A 127 -4.24 25.04 18.92
N ARG A 128 -3.59 26.05 18.33
CA ARG A 128 -3.12 27.26 19.03
C ARG A 128 -4.27 28.17 19.44
N LYS A 129 -5.25 28.39 18.55
CA LYS A 129 -6.46 29.18 18.85
C LYS A 129 -7.31 28.57 19.97
N ASN A 130 -7.36 27.24 20.04
CA ASN A 130 -8.10 26.53 21.10
C ASN A 130 -7.35 26.48 22.44
N LYS A 131 -6.07 26.86 22.48
CA LYS A 131 -5.24 26.83 23.70
C LYS A 131 -5.40 28.07 24.60
N GLY A 132 -6.07 29.11 24.10
CA GLY A 132 -6.34 30.37 24.83
C GLY A 132 -7.79 30.55 25.29
N LYS A 133 -8.66 29.55 25.08
CA LYS A 133 -9.99 29.52 25.72
C LYS A 133 -9.83 28.72 27.02
N GLU A 134 -9.68 29.42 28.15
CA GLU A 134 -9.84 28.76 29.44
C GLU A 134 -11.24 28.11 29.55
N PRO A 135 -11.36 26.97 30.27
CA PRO A 135 -12.63 26.32 30.49
C PRO A 135 -13.46 27.11 31.51
N ALA A 136 -14.44 27.87 31.02
CA ALA A 136 -15.53 28.36 31.86
C ALA A 136 -16.48 27.18 32.19
N SER A 137 -16.02 26.27 33.06
CA SER A 137 -16.80 25.44 34.01
C SER A 137 -15.91 24.30 34.52
N ARG A 138 -15.36 24.48 35.71
CA ARG A 138 -14.80 23.42 36.54
C ARG A 138 -15.95 22.53 37.00
N SER A 139 -16.23 21.43 36.29
CA SER A 139 -16.84 20.26 36.90
C SER A 139 -15.73 19.25 37.17
N THR A 140 -15.47 19.03 38.46
CA THR A 140 -14.55 18.01 38.97
C THR A 140 -15.01 16.63 38.52
N LEU A 141 -14.35 16.06 37.51
CA LEU A 141 -14.25 14.61 37.39
C LEU A 141 -12.79 14.16 37.46
N ARG A 142 -12.62 13.24 38.41
CA ARG A 142 -11.38 12.74 39.00
C ARG A 142 -10.52 12.02 37.96
N LYS A 143 -9.20 12.13 38.17
CA LYS A 143 -8.18 11.24 37.59
C LYS A 143 -8.65 9.79 37.70
N LYS A 144 -8.77 9.06 36.59
CA LYS A 144 -8.94 7.59 36.63
C LYS A 144 -7.61 6.96 37.06
N PRO A 145 -7.57 6.17 38.14
CA PRO A 145 -6.41 5.36 38.49
C PRO A 145 -6.35 4.08 37.65
N LYS A 146 -5.13 3.55 37.49
CA LYS A 146 -4.83 2.20 37.01
C LYS A 146 -5.57 1.18 37.87
N ASN A 147 -6.39 0.32 37.28
CA ASN A 147 -6.91 -0.85 37.98
C ASN A 147 -6.40 -2.14 37.32
N GLN A 148 -5.83 -2.96 38.20
CA GLN A 148 -5.54 -4.37 38.02
C GLN A 148 -6.81 -5.16 37.68
N ALA A 149 -6.62 -6.21 36.89
CA ALA A 149 -7.62 -7.20 36.54
C ALA A 149 -7.97 -8.06 37.77
N LEU A 150 -9.27 -8.27 38.00
CA LEU A 150 -9.83 -9.45 38.65
C LEU A 150 -11.18 -9.75 38.00
N ASN A 151 -11.48 -11.04 37.97
CA ASN A 151 -12.38 -11.74 37.06
C ASN A 151 -13.87 -11.49 37.35
N ASP A 152 -14.74 -11.68 36.35
CA ASP A 152 -15.97 -12.47 36.47
C ASP A 152 -16.55 -12.83 35.09
N GLU A 153 -17.14 -14.02 35.03
CA GLU A 153 -17.53 -14.77 33.83
C GLU A 153 -18.80 -14.27 33.13
N LYS A 154 -18.83 -14.51 31.81
CA LYS A 154 -19.98 -14.75 30.92
C LYS A 154 -21.14 -13.74 30.89
N SER A 155 -21.16 -12.97 29.80
CA SER A 155 -22.34 -12.84 28.95
C SER A 155 -21.89 -12.79 27.49
N GLU A 156 -22.19 -13.85 26.75
CA GLU A 156 -22.23 -13.85 25.29
C GLU A 156 -23.15 -12.71 24.86
N ASP A 157 -22.61 -11.65 24.28
CA ASP A 157 -23.39 -10.81 23.38
C ASP A 157 -22.50 -10.25 22.27
N LEU A 158 -22.87 -10.66 21.07
CA LEU A 158 -22.15 -10.48 19.83
C LEU A 158 -21.92 -9.00 19.53
N PHE A 159 -20.67 -8.64 19.29
CA PHE A 159 -20.25 -7.39 18.69
C PHE A 159 -20.99 -7.19 17.35
N SER A 160 -22.11 -6.46 17.38
CA SER A 160 -22.75 -5.93 16.17
C SER A 160 -21.86 -4.82 15.61
N ILE A 161 -20.87 -5.19 14.80
CA ILE A 161 -20.18 -4.26 13.91
C ILE A 161 -21.22 -3.86 12.86
N SER A 162 -21.80 -2.68 13.01
CA SER A 162 -22.61 -2.06 11.97
C SER A 162 -21.76 -1.90 10.72
N THR A 163 -21.93 -2.81 9.77
CA THR A 163 -21.51 -2.62 8.38
C THR A 163 -22.39 -1.52 7.80
N SER A 164 -21.98 -0.26 7.98
CA SER A 164 -22.53 0.83 7.18
C SER A 164 -22.08 0.59 5.74
N THR A 165 -22.99 0.06 4.93
CA THR A 165 -22.92 0.15 3.48
C THR A 165 -22.63 1.60 3.09
N PRO A 166 -21.70 1.88 2.16
CA PRO A 166 -21.46 3.24 1.70
C PRO A 166 -22.77 3.81 1.16
N THR A 167 -23.11 5.01 1.62
CA THR A 167 -24.35 5.69 1.24
C THR A 167 -24.29 5.95 -0.27
N THR A 168 -25.41 5.83 -0.99
CA THR A 168 -25.53 6.06 -2.45
C THR A 168 -24.80 7.34 -2.91
N GLN A 169 -24.84 8.39 -2.08
CA GLN A 169 -24.17 9.67 -2.32
C GLN A 169 -22.62 9.61 -2.38
N GLU A 170 -21.98 8.69 -1.64
CA GLU A 170 -20.53 8.50 -1.67
C GLU A 170 -20.08 7.77 -2.94
N GLN A 171 -20.93 6.86 -3.44
CA GLN A 171 -20.70 6.17 -4.72
C GLN A 171 -20.86 7.14 -5.90
N ASP A 172 -21.88 8.00 -5.86
CA ASP A 172 -22.13 9.01 -6.90
C ASP A 172 -20.97 10.02 -6.99
N ASN A 173 -20.45 10.49 -5.84
CA ASN A 173 -19.29 11.37 -5.79
C ASN A 173 -18.02 10.72 -6.39
N TYR A 174 -17.84 9.41 -6.22
CA TYR A 174 -16.71 8.68 -6.78
C TYR A 174 -16.82 8.57 -8.30
N ILE A 175 -18.02 8.27 -8.82
CA ILE A 175 -18.29 8.19 -10.26
C ILE A 175 -18.07 9.56 -10.93
N GLU A 176 -18.52 10.65 -10.30
CA GLU A 176 -18.29 12.01 -10.82
C GLU A 176 -16.79 12.34 -10.89
N TRP A 177 -16.03 12.02 -9.82
CA TRP A 177 -14.59 12.25 -9.79
C TRP A 177 -13.85 11.43 -10.85
N GLU A 178 -14.25 10.17 -11.07
CA GLU A 178 -13.67 9.28 -12.08
C GLU A 178 -13.92 9.82 -13.50
N ASN A 179 -15.16 10.25 -13.80
CA ASN A 179 -15.50 10.85 -15.08
C ASN A 179 -14.64 12.09 -15.37
N LYS A 180 -14.41 12.94 -14.35
CA LYS A 180 -13.56 14.13 -14.48
C LYS A 180 -12.10 13.78 -14.73
N LYS A 181 -11.57 12.75 -14.06
CA LYS A 181 -10.21 12.23 -14.29
C LYS A 181 -10.05 11.72 -15.73
N LEU A 182 -11.04 10.97 -16.22
CA LEU A 182 -11.04 10.37 -17.55
C LEU A 182 -11.18 11.44 -18.65
N GLU A 183 -11.96 12.49 -18.40
CA GLU A 183 -12.08 13.64 -19.30
C GLU A 183 -10.75 14.42 -19.41
N LEU A 184 -10.06 14.64 -18.29
CA LEU A 184 -8.73 15.26 -18.29
C LEU A 184 -7.71 14.43 -19.08
N GLN A 185 -7.74 13.10 -18.91
CA GLN A 185 -6.87 12.20 -19.69
C GLN A 185 -7.15 12.27 -21.19
N ARG A 186 -8.43 12.29 -21.59
CA ARG A 186 -8.82 12.46 -23.01
C ARG A 186 -8.33 13.79 -23.57
N LYS A 187 -8.52 14.90 -22.85
CA LYS A 187 -8.03 16.22 -23.26
C LYS A 187 -6.50 16.22 -23.42
N ASN A 188 -5.79 15.58 -22.50
CA ASN A 188 -4.32 15.51 -22.57
C ASN A 188 -3.83 14.69 -23.78
N LEU A 189 -4.51 13.58 -24.11
CA LEU A 189 -4.21 12.80 -25.32
C LEU A 189 -4.51 13.58 -26.61
N GLU A 190 -5.57 14.39 -26.61
CA GLU A 190 -5.90 15.23 -27.76
C GLU A 190 -4.83 16.30 -27.99
N ILE A 191 -4.40 16.98 -26.93
CA ILE A 191 -3.30 17.95 -26.98
C ILE A 191 -2.01 17.30 -27.53
N LEU A 192 -1.68 16.09 -27.05
CA LEU A 192 -0.52 15.33 -27.54
C LEU A 192 -0.63 15.01 -29.04
N ARG A 193 -1.82 14.63 -29.52
CA ARG A 193 -2.07 14.38 -30.95
C ARG A 193 -1.89 15.64 -31.78
N GLU A 194 -2.45 16.76 -31.32
CA GLU A 194 -2.28 18.06 -31.98
C GLU A 194 -0.80 18.47 -32.03
N GLU A 195 -0.06 18.29 -30.93
CA GLU A 195 1.37 18.61 -30.87
C GLU A 195 2.18 17.77 -31.87
N ILE A 196 1.90 16.47 -31.97
CA ILE A 196 2.54 15.59 -32.97
C ILE A 196 2.23 16.06 -34.38
N ALA A 197 0.97 16.34 -34.69
CA ALA A 197 0.56 16.79 -36.02
C ALA A 197 1.22 18.14 -36.41
N LEU A 198 1.38 19.05 -35.44
CA LEU A 198 2.10 20.31 -35.65
C LEU A 198 3.60 20.08 -35.89
N ARG A 199 4.22 19.17 -35.13
CA ARG A 199 5.64 18.80 -35.30
C ARG A 199 5.89 18.19 -36.69
N GLU A 200 5.00 17.32 -37.16
CA GLU A 200 5.08 16.73 -38.51
C GLU A 200 4.95 17.80 -39.60
N LYS A 201 3.94 18.67 -39.51
CA LYS A 201 3.79 19.80 -40.46
C LYS A 201 5.02 20.70 -40.50
N LEU A 202 5.57 21.03 -39.33
CA LEU A 202 6.77 21.85 -39.23
C LEU A 202 7.98 21.15 -39.88
N ASN A 203 8.11 19.84 -39.71
CA ASN A 203 9.20 19.08 -40.32
C ASN A 203 9.09 19.03 -41.85
N SER A 204 7.88 18.84 -42.39
CA SER A 204 7.62 18.90 -43.84
C SER A 204 7.96 20.28 -44.43
N LEU A 205 7.60 21.37 -43.72
CA LEU A 205 7.97 22.73 -44.15
C LEU A 205 9.48 22.95 -44.17
N LYS A 206 10.21 22.43 -43.17
CA LYS A 206 11.68 22.49 -43.14
C LYS A 206 12.32 21.71 -44.29
N GLN A 207 11.75 20.56 -44.66
CA GLN A 207 12.24 19.80 -45.81
C GLN A 207 12.00 20.56 -47.12
N LEU A 208 10.80 21.11 -47.31
CA LEU A 208 10.48 21.92 -48.49
C LEU A 208 11.37 23.17 -48.59
N SER A 209 11.62 23.87 -47.48
CA SER A 209 12.52 25.03 -47.49
C SER A 209 13.95 24.63 -47.83
N SER A 210 14.45 23.51 -47.30
CA SER A 210 15.76 22.98 -47.66
C SER A 210 15.88 22.64 -49.14
N ILE A 211 14.84 22.03 -49.74
CA ILE A 211 14.81 21.70 -51.17
C ILE A 211 14.80 22.99 -52.01
N LEU A 212 14.00 23.98 -51.63
CA LEU A 212 13.96 25.29 -52.31
C LEU A 212 15.31 25.99 -52.28
N VAL A 213 15.98 26.03 -51.11
CA VAL A 213 17.31 26.64 -50.96
C VAL A 213 18.35 25.93 -51.82
N ASN A 214 18.34 24.60 -51.86
CA ASN A 214 19.25 23.82 -52.70
C ASN A 214 19.00 24.08 -54.19
N ASN A 215 17.74 24.07 -54.63
CA ASN A 215 17.39 24.38 -56.03
C ASN A 215 17.80 25.79 -56.46
N ILE A 216 17.70 26.79 -55.57
CA ILE A 216 18.18 28.15 -55.88
C ILE A 216 19.71 28.16 -55.99
N ARG A 217 20.41 27.47 -55.08
CA ARG A 217 21.88 27.36 -55.12
C ARG A 217 22.36 26.73 -56.43
N ASP A 218 21.73 25.64 -56.85
CA ASP A 218 22.14 24.88 -58.03
C ASP A 218 21.83 25.63 -59.35
N ASN A 219 20.79 26.47 -59.38
CA ASN A 219 20.43 27.25 -60.57
C ASN A 219 21.20 28.58 -60.72
N TYR A 220 21.72 29.17 -59.63
CA TYR A 220 22.36 30.50 -59.67
C TYR A 220 23.87 30.48 -59.37
N MET A 221 24.45 29.31 -59.08
CA MET A 221 25.91 29.09 -58.95
C MET A 221 26.30 27.82 -59.71
N PRO A 222 26.34 27.84 -61.06
CA PRO A 222 26.84 26.70 -61.81
C PRO A 222 28.31 26.48 -61.46
N SER A 223 28.68 25.23 -61.17
CA SER A 223 30.04 24.82 -60.83
C SER A 223 31.04 25.35 -61.87
N VAL A 224 31.99 26.17 -61.41
CA VAL A 224 33.20 26.57 -62.15
C VAL A 224 34.12 25.38 -62.32
#